data_AF-A0A9E4B7N5-F1
#
_entry.id   AF-A0A9E4B7N5-F1
#
_cell.length_a   1.000
_cell.length_b   1.000
_cell.length_c   1.000
_cell.angle_alpha   90.00
_cell.angle_beta   90.00
_cell.angle_gamma   90.00
#
_symmetry.space_group_name_H-M   'P 1'
#
loop_
_entity.id
_entity.type
_entity.pdbx_description
1 polymer ?
#
loop_
_entity_poly.entity_id
_entity_poly.type
_entity_poly.pdbx_seq_one_letter_code
_entity_poly.pdbx_strand_id
1 'polypeptide(L)'
;MKRGLLLHILIVLMFGLSLNVSMPCFAQQNTIIFAAKADAEFDAEEDINTTFWLAAGGILGVVGNLPLGVVAMGGAYVYQPIPSAERLLGKPADYVSIYTDAYKARARRLQLEAAGKGALGGSAAFCLLGMVLNIKPWADWVFW
;
A
#
# COMPACT_ATOMS: atom_id res chain seq x y z
N MET A 1 25.39 61.71 1.56
CA MET A 1 24.16 60.99 1.16
C MET A 1 24.37 59.58 0.55
N LYS A 2 25.58 59.04 0.39
CA LYS A 2 25.78 57.73 -0.31
C LYS A 2 25.75 56.48 0.59
N ARG A 3 26.01 56.61 1.90
CA ARG A 3 26.11 55.46 2.83
C ARG A 3 24.76 54.83 3.20
N GLY A 4 23.69 55.62 3.31
CA GLY A 4 22.34 55.12 3.62
C GLY A 4 21.73 54.29 2.48
N LEU A 5 22.01 54.67 1.22
CA LEU A 5 21.53 53.95 0.04
C LEU A 5 22.16 52.55 -0.08
N LEU A 6 23.47 52.45 0.23
CA LEU A 6 24.19 51.17 0.25
C LEU A 6 23.62 50.19 1.30
N LEU A 7 23.25 50.69 2.48
CA LEU A 7 22.65 49.86 3.53
C LEU A 7 21.27 49.32 3.11
N HIS A 8 20.43 50.13 2.46
CA HIS A 8 19.12 49.66 1.98
C HIS A 8 19.26 48.62 0.86
N ILE A 9 20.22 48.79 -0.05
CA ILE A 9 20.51 47.81 -1.10
C ILE A 9 20.97 46.48 -0.49
N LEU A 10 21.85 46.52 0.53
CA LEU A 10 22.32 45.32 1.23
C LEU A 10 21.18 44.60 1.96
N ILE A 11 20.28 45.33 2.62
CA ILE A 11 19.13 44.73 3.33
C ILE A 11 18.18 44.05 2.35
N VAL A 12 17.87 44.71 1.22
CA VAL A 12 17.01 44.14 0.16
C VAL A 12 17.67 42.91 -0.47
N LEU A 13 18.99 42.93 -0.69
CA LEU A 13 19.73 41.80 -1.22
C LEU A 13 19.73 40.61 -0.25
N MET A 14 19.99 40.85 1.04
CA MET A 14 19.95 39.80 2.05
C MET A 14 18.55 39.20 2.20
N PHE A 15 17.50 40.04 2.13
CA PHE A 15 16.10 39.58 2.17
C PHE A 15 15.76 38.74 0.93
N GLY A 16 16.16 39.17 -0.27
CA GLY A 16 15.99 38.42 -1.52
C GLY A 16 16.76 37.09 -1.57
N LEU A 17 17.92 37.02 -0.92
CA LEU A 17 18.70 35.79 -0.77
C LEU A 17 18.04 34.82 0.22
N SER A 18 17.51 35.30 1.35
CA SER A 18 16.78 34.46 2.31
C SER A 18 15.48 33.87 1.74
N LEU A 19 14.83 34.54 0.79
CA LEU A 19 13.67 34.01 0.08
C LEU A 19 14.05 32.91 -0.94
N ASN A 20 15.27 32.93 -1.49
CA ASN A 20 15.75 31.89 -2.41
C ASN A 20 16.08 30.56 -1.73
N VAL A 21 16.44 30.56 -0.43
CA VAL A 21 16.80 29.34 0.32
C VAL A 21 15.59 28.43 0.55
N SER A 22 14.36 28.98 0.57
CA SER A 22 13.14 28.18 0.78
C SER A 22 12.81 27.28 -0.41
N MET A 23 13.00 27.74 -1.65
CA MET A 23 12.62 27.00 -2.86
C MET A 23 13.33 25.63 -3.06
N PRO A 24 14.66 25.50 -2.89
CA PRO A 24 15.34 24.23 -3.09
C PRO A 24 14.98 23.17 -2.04
N CYS A 25 14.62 23.58 -0.81
CA CYS A 25 14.19 22.68 0.26
C CYS A 25 12.86 21.98 -0.08
N PHE A 26 11.85 22.73 -0.54
CA PHE A 26 10.55 22.17 -0.93
C PHE A 26 10.63 21.26 -2.16
N ALA A 27 11.46 21.61 -3.15
CA ALA A 27 11.68 20.77 -4.32
C ALA A 27 12.35 19.44 -3.94
N GLN A 28 13.34 19.47 -3.05
CA GLN A 28 14.06 18.29 -2.58
C GLN A 28 13.17 17.38 -1.73
N GLN A 29 12.28 17.93 -0.90
CA GLN A 29 11.39 17.12 -0.07
C GLN A 29 10.34 16.39 -0.90
N ASN A 30 9.82 17.03 -1.95
CA ASN A 30 8.81 16.42 -2.81
C ASN A 30 9.37 15.27 -3.66
N THR A 31 10.64 15.35 -4.08
CA THR A 31 11.31 14.26 -4.80
C THR A 31 11.60 13.06 -3.89
N ILE A 32 11.98 13.29 -2.63
CA ILE A 32 12.19 12.23 -1.63
C ILE A 32 10.89 11.48 -1.36
N ILE A 33 9.76 12.17 -1.19
CA ILE A 33 8.44 11.56 -0.99
C ILE A 33 8.06 10.68 -2.18
N PHE A 34 8.21 11.21 -3.40
CA PHE A 34 7.84 10.50 -4.61
C PHE A 34 8.69 9.24 -4.84
N ALA A 35 10.01 9.36 -4.70
CA ALA A 35 10.94 8.23 -4.84
C ALA A 35 10.66 7.16 -3.77
N ALA A 36 10.51 7.55 -2.49
CA ALA A 36 10.23 6.61 -1.41
C ALA A 36 8.95 5.80 -1.65
N LYS A 37 7.90 6.45 -2.18
CA LYS A 37 6.63 5.79 -2.48
C LYS A 37 6.74 4.85 -3.69
N ALA A 38 7.41 5.29 -4.75
CA ALA A 38 7.58 4.48 -5.97
C ALA A 38 8.40 3.22 -5.68
N ASP A 39 9.52 3.35 -4.95
CA ASP A 39 10.36 2.23 -4.54
C ASP A 39 9.57 1.27 -3.64
N ALA A 40 8.82 1.81 -2.67
CA ALA A 40 7.99 1.00 -1.76
C ALA A 40 6.88 0.23 -2.49
N GLU A 41 6.24 0.82 -3.49
CA GLU A 41 5.20 0.14 -4.26
C GLU A 41 5.78 -0.99 -5.11
N PHE A 42 6.94 -0.76 -5.74
CA PHE A 42 7.63 -1.77 -6.54
C PHE A 42 8.08 -2.95 -5.68
N ASP A 43 8.74 -2.68 -4.55
CA ASP A 43 9.23 -3.71 -3.64
C ASP A 43 8.06 -4.52 -3.03
N ALA A 44 6.93 -3.87 -2.73
CA ALA A 44 5.76 -4.57 -2.20
C ALA A 44 5.12 -5.52 -3.23
N GLU A 45 5.23 -5.23 -4.52
CA GLU A 45 4.75 -6.13 -5.58
C GLU A 45 5.65 -7.35 -5.76
N GLU A 46 6.96 -7.19 -5.58
CA GLU A 46 7.93 -8.29 -5.66
C GLU A 46 7.83 -9.23 -4.45
N ASP A 47 7.72 -8.66 -3.25
CA ASP A 47 7.73 -9.43 -2.00
C ASP A 47 6.40 -10.18 -1.75
N ILE A 48 5.28 -9.67 -2.28
CA ILE A 48 3.94 -10.23 -2.01
C ILE A 48 3.58 -11.32 -3.01
N ASN A 49 3.54 -12.56 -2.51
CA ASN A 49 3.03 -13.69 -3.28
C ASN A 49 1.50 -13.62 -3.45
N THR A 50 1.07 -12.84 -4.44
CA THR A 50 -0.33 -12.63 -4.81
C THR A 50 -1.03 -13.95 -5.14
N THR A 51 -0.33 -14.91 -5.74
CA THR A 51 -0.87 -16.24 -6.07
C THR A 51 -1.26 -17.02 -4.82
N PHE A 52 -0.45 -16.96 -3.77
CA PHE A 52 -0.78 -17.61 -2.50
C PHE A 52 -2.07 -17.04 -1.91
N TRP A 53 -2.22 -15.71 -1.87
CA TRP A 53 -3.41 -15.06 -1.33
C TRP A 53 -4.67 -15.32 -2.18
N LEU A 54 -4.51 -15.40 -3.51
CA LEU A 54 -5.59 -15.81 -4.41
C LEU A 54 -6.01 -17.25 -4.14
N ALA A 55 -5.05 -18.18 -4.05
CA ALA A 55 -5.34 -19.59 -3.78
C ALA A 55 -5.99 -19.78 -2.40
N ALA A 56 -5.47 -19.10 -1.38
CA ALA A 56 -6.04 -19.11 -0.04
C ALA A 56 -7.48 -18.59 -0.04
N GLY A 57 -7.75 -17.45 -0.69
CA GLY A 57 -9.10 -16.93 -0.86
C GLY A 57 -10.02 -17.89 -1.62
N GLY A 58 -9.52 -18.50 -2.69
CA GLY A 58 -10.27 -19.46 -3.51
C GLY A 58 -10.65 -20.73 -2.78
N ILE A 59 -9.71 -21.38 -2.10
CA ILE A 59 -9.96 -22.60 -1.32
C ILE A 59 -10.95 -22.32 -0.19
N LEU A 60 -10.76 -21.21 0.54
CA LEU A 60 -11.67 -20.82 1.61
C LEU A 60 -13.07 -20.46 1.08
N GLY A 61 -13.15 -19.83 -0.10
CA GLY A 61 -14.41 -19.58 -0.80
C GLY A 61 -15.13 -20.86 -1.26
N VAL A 62 -14.40 -21.91 -1.62
CA VAL A 62 -14.99 -23.22 -1.98
C VAL A 62 -15.44 -24.00 -0.74
N VAL A 63 -14.59 -24.09 0.29
CA VAL A 63 -14.85 -24.92 1.49
C VAL A 63 -15.90 -24.30 2.39
N GLY A 64 -15.91 -22.96 2.47
CA GLY A 64 -16.70 -22.24 3.46
C GLY A 64 -17.67 -21.19 2.91
N ASN A 65 -17.72 -21.03 1.59
CA ASN A 65 -18.53 -20.02 0.89
C ASN A 65 -18.17 -18.58 1.33
N LEU A 66 -18.97 -17.59 0.94
CA LEU A 66 -18.78 -16.16 1.23
C LEU A 66 -18.34 -15.80 2.68
N PRO A 67 -18.92 -16.35 3.77
CA PRO A 67 -18.56 -15.94 5.12
C PRO A 67 -17.13 -16.33 5.52
N LEU A 68 -16.62 -17.49 5.08
CA LEU A 68 -15.25 -17.91 5.36
C LEU A 68 -14.22 -17.25 4.42
N GLY A 69 -14.65 -16.77 3.26
CA GLY A 69 -13.82 -15.89 2.40
C GLY A 69 -13.38 -14.61 3.11
N VAL A 70 -14.20 -14.08 4.03
CA VAL A 70 -13.87 -12.89 4.85
C VAL A 70 -12.72 -13.17 5.82
N VAL A 71 -12.54 -14.42 6.28
CA VAL A 71 -11.43 -14.81 7.17
C VAL A 71 -10.08 -14.66 6.46
N ALA A 72 -10.01 -14.97 5.17
CA ALA A 72 -8.82 -14.73 4.35
C ALA A 72 -8.46 -13.24 4.28
N MET A 73 -9.48 -12.38 4.14
CA MET A 73 -9.30 -10.92 4.18
C MET A 73 -8.86 -10.44 5.57
N GLY A 74 -9.40 -11.03 6.64
CA GLY A 74 -8.98 -10.74 8.02
C GLY A 74 -7.51 -11.10 8.27
N GLY A 75 -7.02 -12.19 7.69
CA GLY A 75 -5.61 -12.58 7.74
C GLY A 75 -4.67 -11.51 7.17
N ALA A 76 -5.08 -10.81 6.11
CA ALA A 76 -4.31 -9.71 5.51
C ALA A 76 -4.21 -8.46 6.40
N TYR A 77 -5.13 -8.28 7.37
CA TYR A 77 -5.03 -7.19 8.35
C TYR A 77 -4.09 -7.52 9.50
N VAL A 78 -4.03 -8.80 9.89
CA VAL A 78 -3.15 -9.28 10.98
C VAL A 78 -1.72 -9.44 10.49
N TYR A 79 -1.54 -9.97 9.27
CA TYR A 79 -0.21 -10.18 8.70
C TYR A 79 0.28 -8.92 7.98
N GLN A 80 0.98 -8.05 8.70
CA GLN A 80 1.66 -6.91 8.10
C GLN A 80 3.07 -7.33 7.66
N PRO A 81 3.38 -7.28 6.35
CA PRO A 81 4.72 -7.57 5.88
C PRO A 81 5.68 -6.49 6.37
N ILE A 82 6.83 -6.92 6.88
CA ILE A 82 7.88 -6.05 7.40
C ILE A 82 8.86 -5.81 6.26
N PRO A 83 9.11 -4.56 5.84
CA PRO A 83 10.09 -4.27 4.81
C PRO A 83 11.50 -4.67 5.28
N SER A 84 12.36 -5.11 4.36
CA SER A 84 13.71 -5.55 4.72
C SER A 84 14.56 -4.37 5.22
N ALA A 85 15.20 -4.56 6.37
CA ALA A 85 16.00 -3.52 7.02
C ALA A 85 17.18 -3.06 6.14
N GLU A 86 17.71 -3.96 5.30
CA GLU A 86 18.81 -3.69 4.36
C GLU A 86 18.46 -2.58 3.36
N ARG A 87 17.23 -2.55 2.85
CA ARG A 87 16.74 -1.53 1.91
C ARG A 87 16.65 -0.13 2.55
N LEU A 88 16.59 -0.06 3.87
CA LEU A 88 16.42 1.15 4.66
C LEU A 88 17.72 1.68 5.28
N LEU A 89 18.80 0.89 5.26
CA LEU A 89 20.10 1.29 5.80
C LEU A 89 20.68 2.47 5.02
N GLY A 90 21.03 3.54 5.74
CA GLY A 90 21.64 4.76 5.16
C GLY A 90 20.65 5.77 4.58
N LYS A 91 19.33 5.50 4.62
CA LYS A 91 18.30 6.47 4.22
C LYS A 91 17.98 7.46 5.35
N PRO A 92 17.56 8.70 5.03
CA PRO A 92 17.11 9.65 6.05
C PRO A 92 15.82 9.16 6.72
N ALA A 93 15.59 9.55 7.98
CA ALA A 93 14.44 9.10 8.77
C ALA A 93 13.08 9.39 8.09
N ASP A 94 12.97 10.55 7.42
CA ASP A 94 11.77 10.92 6.66
C ASP A 94 11.50 9.98 5.49
N TYR A 95 12.54 9.50 4.80
CA TYR A 95 12.37 8.53 3.72
C TYR A 95 11.89 7.18 4.28
N VAL A 96 12.45 6.75 5.41
CA VAL A 96 12.12 5.45 6.03
C VAL A 96 10.65 5.40 6.48
N SER A 97 10.13 6.46 7.08
CA SER A 97 8.72 6.52 7.52
C SER A 97 7.77 6.47 6.32
N ILE A 98 8.01 7.32 5.31
CA ILE A 98 7.18 7.38 4.10
C ILE A 98 7.19 6.05 3.35
N TYR A 99 8.39 5.47 3.16
CA TYR A 99 8.56 4.19 2.50
C TYR A 99 7.80 3.08 3.25
N THR A 100 7.97 3.00 4.58
CA THR A 100 7.36 1.94 5.39
C THR A 100 5.83 1.99 5.34
N ASP A 101 5.26 3.20 5.41
CA ASP A 101 3.81 3.39 5.36
C ASP A 101 3.25 3.07 3.96
N ALA A 102 3.94 3.51 2.90
CA ALA A 102 3.57 3.21 1.52
C ALA A 102 3.64 1.70 1.23
N TYR A 103 4.71 1.03 1.66
CA TYR A 103 4.92 -0.41 1.48
C TYR A 103 3.80 -1.21 2.16
N LYS A 104 3.51 -0.92 3.43
CA LYS A 104 2.44 -1.60 4.18
C LYS A 104 1.07 -1.39 3.54
N ALA A 105 0.78 -0.18 3.08
CA ALA A 105 -0.48 0.15 2.42
C ALA A 105 -0.62 -0.62 1.09
N ARG A 106 0.42 -0.64 0.26
CA ARG A 106 0.41 -1.36 -1.03
C ARG A 106 0.29 -2.87 -0.83
N ALA A 107 1.09 -3.42 0.06
CA ALA A 107 1.10 -4.85 0.33
C ALA A 107 -0.26 -5.35 0.83
N ARG A 108 -0.90 -4.62 1.76
CA ARG A 108 -2.25 -4.96 2.23
C ARG A 108 -3.26 -4.94 1.09
N ARG A 109 -3.18 -3.93 0.21
CA ARG A 109 -4.09 -3.83 -0.93
C ARG A 109 -3.94 -5.01 -1.89
N LEU A 110 -2.71 -5.42 -2.21
CA LEU A 110 -2.46 -6.59 -3.05
C LEU A 110 -3.03 -7.87 -2.43
N GLN A 111 -2.80 -8.09 -1.13
CA GLN A 111 -3.36 -9.23 -0.41
C GLN A 111 -4.89 -9.24 -0.43
N LEU A 112 -5.53 -8.08 -0.18
CA LEU A 112 -6.99 -7.97 -0.18
C LEU A 112 -7.59 -8.15 -1.58
N GLU A 113 -7.00 -7.55 -2.61
CA GLU A 113 -7.47 -7.72 -3.99
C GLU A 113 -7.31 -9.18 -4.46
N ALA A 114 -6.20 -9.83 -4.12
CA ALA A 114 -5.96 -11.24 -4.45
C ALA A 114 -6.91 -12.18 -3.70
N ALA A 115 -7.01 -12.03 -2.38
CA ALA A 115 -7.90 -12.84 -1.54
C ALA A 115 -9.37 -12.63 -1.92
N GLY A 116 -9.78 -11.39 -2.23
CA GLY A 116 -11.14 -11.07 -2.67
C GLY A 116 -11.48 -11.69 -4.03
N LYS A 117 -10.58 -11.59 -5.02
CA LYS A 117 -10.74 -12.27 -6.32
C LYS A 117 -10.80 -13.79 -6.16
N GLY A 118 -9.94 -14.35 -5.31
CA GLY A 118 -9.95 -15.77 -4.96
C GLY A 118 -11.29 -16.20 -4.36
N ALA A 119 -11.75 -15.52 -3.31
CA ALA A 119 -13.00 -15.85 -2.60
C ALA A 119 -14.23 -15.79 -3.51
N LEU A 120 -14.33 -14.77 -4.36
CA LEU A 120 -15.40 -14.65 -5.35
C LEU A 120 -15.36 -15.77 -6.38
N GLY A 121 -14.18 -16.06 -6.93
CA GLY A 121 -13.99 -17.14 -7.91
C GLY A 121 -14.30 -18.52 -7.31
N GLY A 122 -13.82 -18.79 -6.10
CA GLY A 122 -14.07 -20.04 -5.38
C GLY A 122 -15.56 -20.24 -5.05
N SER A 123 -16.23 -19.19 -4.58
CA SER A 123 -17.67 -19.24 -4.30
C SER A 123 -18.49 -19.50 -5.57
N ALA A 124 -18.13 -18.85 -6.69
CA ALA A 124 -18.80 -19.07 -7.97
C ALA A 124 -18.61 -20.52 -8.48
N ALA A 125 -17.38 -21.05 -8.37
CA ALA A 125 -17.08 -22.43 -8.73
C ALA A 125 -17.89 -23.44 -7.88
N PHE A 126 -18.00 -23.20 -6.58
CA PHE A 126 -18.80 -24.03 -5.68
C PHE A 126 -20.28 -24.02 -6.06
N CYS A 127 -20.86 -22.84 -6.33
CA CYS A 127 -22.25 -22.72 -6.77
C CYS A 127 -22.52 -23.47 -8.08
N LEU A 128 -21.62 -23.34 -9.08
CA LEU A 128 -21.73 -24.06 -10.34
C LEU A 128 -21.62 -25.58 -10.17
N LEU A 129 -20.69 -26.05 -9.33
CA LEU A 129 -20.53 -27.46 -9.03
C LEU A 129 -21.78 -28.03 -8.34
N GLY A 130 -22.36 -27.28 -7.39
CA GLY A 130 -23.61 -27.65 -6.72
C GLY A 130 -24.79 -27.78 -7.68
N MET A 131 -24.90 -26.85 -8.64
CA MET A 131 -25.92 -26.93 -9.71
C MET A 131 -25.74 -28.15 -10.61
N VAL A 132 -24.50 -28.47 -11.02
CA VAL A 132 -24.21 -29.63 -11.88
C VAL A 132 -24.44 -30.96 -11.17
N LEU A 133 -24.07 -31.06 -9.89
CA LEU A 133 -24.20 -32.28 -9.11
C LEU A 133 -25.60 -32.48 -8.51
N ASN A 134 -26.52 -31.54 -8.73
CA ASN A 134 -27.86 -31.53 -8.12
C ASN A 134 -27.82 -31.71 -6.58
N ILE A 135 -26.70 -31.28 -5.98
CA ILE A 135 -26.54 -31.21 -4.54
C ILE A 135 -27.25 -29.94 -4.15
N LYS A 136 -28.38 -30.07 -3.43
CA LYS A 136 -29.14 -28.94 -2.90
C LYS A 136 -28.14 -28.00 -2.23
N PRO A 137 -27.89 -26.79 -2.77
CA PRO A 137 -26.95 -25.89 -2.14
C PRO A 137 -27.46 -25.65 -0.72
N TRP A 138 -26.54 -25.42 0.21
CA TRP A 138 -26.78 -25.10 1.61
C TRP A 138 -27.55 -23.76 1.81
N ALA A 139 -28.44 -23.41 0.88
CA ALA A 139 -29.30 -22.23 0.86
C ALA A 139 -30.19 -22.14 2.10
N ASP A 140 -30.42 -23.25 2.80
CA ASP A 140 -31.15 -23.28 4.06
C ASP A 140 -30.37 -22.64 5.23
N TRP A 141 -29.05 -22.41 5.10
CA TRP A 141 -28.19 -21.82 6.15
C TRP A 141 -27.86 -20.33 5.95
N VAL A 142 -28.27 -19.72 4.83
CA VAL A 142 -27.94 -18.31 4.49
C VAL A 142 -29.04 -17.32 4.89
N PHE A 143 -30.22 -17.82 5.31
CA PHE A 143 -31.35 -17.00 5.75
C PHE A 143 -31.88 -17.46 7.12
N TRP A 144 -31.08 -17.26 8.17
CA TRP A 144 -31.56 -17.11 9.56
C TRP A 144 -30.83 -15.95 10.22
#